data_AF-A0A5C7DVB7-F1
#
_entry.id   AF-A0A5C7DVB7-F1
#
_cell.length_a   1.000
_cell.length_b   1.000
_cell.length_c   1.000
_cell.angle_alpha   90.00
_cell.angle_beta   90.00
_cell.angle_gamma   90.00
#
_symmetry.space_group_name_H-M   'P 1'
#
loop_
_entity.id
_entity.type
_entity.pdbx_description
1 polymer ?
#
loop_
_entity_poly.entity_id
_entity_poly.type
_entity_poly.pdbx_seq_one_letter_code
_entity_poly.pdbx_strand_id
1 'polypeptide(L)'
;MSVLSKNLAALNNPYLYNKLKDIKINQFQKIENVGGGIIELNFLNIQTNTPIYKNPNLHLQEKISFYNDKYLLYPILYFYGFGNGILYKSLLQNHHLKHIVIFEDELEILYLAFNVIDFSQELKEQRLIILNSDISELDLMNFFQTPPFFNFLRLYDLHLHNEYYEIYHEKILNLNEKIINIIRNVIFYQGNDIKDALQGLTQFIYNLPKMIQNPPLRNLWLKQNKKAKSAIIVAAGPSLSKQLSLLKQYQDKFSIFCVDSAYPILAKNDIKPDFVLASERTKLASNLIQQNYKNIDDNIIFILLTLAHPLAIKYLENTDRKFLLIPYPTIFFDKLNLFDFGKSPSGGTVAYNALQLACDFNHENIIFIGQDLAYGKDGKTHASGYYYEDEELNEIQEKTIAYGGNEEILTSATWNVFRLTIQNYIAKKKGFKFYNATEGGARIEGTIEKPFKECCEEFLDENLTKPFEKPSPLDKNVQDDLLLQSYKVINDNLEFCNGFVKEFELYFENLIQIESKIQILTAFKDKQELIIKSINDLDIYKTKLDEYCKTFLYEFIRPFLQQFEFNLARIYVLNPKNEEEWLSKNITWIKDHVFLFEVLIVNIKLLKEEIKNNINPLKDELVKRNLKAN
;
A
#
# COMPACT_ATOMS: atom_id res chain seq x y z
N MET A 1 16.14 6.62 -41.68
CA MET A 1 15.72 5.56 -40.73
C MET A 1 14.47 4.90 -41.28
N SER A 2 14.42 3.55 -41.30
CA SER A 2 13.17 2.82 -41.54
C SER A 2 12.15 3.12 -40.43
N VAL A 3 10.86 2.92 -40.70
CA VAL A 3 9.79 3.09 -39.70
C VAL A 3 10.08 2.25 -38.45
N LEU A 4 10.46 0.99 -38.66
CA LEU A 4 10.89 0.09 -37.59
C LEU A 4 12.01 0.68 -36.73
N SER A 5 13.08 1.20 -37.35
CA SER A 5 14.20 1.77 -36.60
C SER A 5 13.81 2.99 -35.76
N LYS A 6 12.86 3.81 -36.23
CA LYS A 6 12.33 4.94 -35.44
C LYS A 6 11.54 4.46 -34.23
N ASN A 7 10.65 3.48 -34.42
CA ASN A 7 9.83 2.91 -33.36
C ASN A 7 10.69 2.22 -32.30
N LEU A 8 11.64 1.38 -32.73
CA LEU A 8 12.56 0.71 -31.83
C LEU A 8 13.41 1.72 -31.04
N ALA A 9 13.92 2.77 -31.68
CA ALA A 9 14.66 3.82 -30.99
C ALA A 9 13.81 4.66 -30.01
N ALA A 10 12.48 4.63 -30.17
CA ALA A 10 11.53 5.33 -29.31
C ALA A 10 10.99 4.48 -28.15
N LEU A 11 11.22 3.16 -28.15
CA LEU A 11 10.76 2.27 -27.08
C LEU A 11 11.50 2.54 -25.78
N ASN A 12 10.78 3.04 -24.77
CA ASN A 12 11.28 3.13 -23.39
C ASN A 12 11.14 1.78 -22.64
N ASN A 13 11.52 0.68 -23.28
CA ASN A 13 11.47 -0.67 -22.72
C ASN A 13 12.63 -1.50 -23.29
N PRO A 14 13.79 -1.57 -22.60
CA PRO A 14 14.97 -2.25 -23.10
C PRO A 14 14.76 -3.75 -23.36
N TYR A 15 13.92 -4.40 -22.54
CA TYR A 15 13.60 -5.81 -22.70
C TYR A 15 12.83 -6.07 -24.00
N LEU A 16 11.77 -5.29 -24.24
CA LEU A 16 10.97 -5.38 -25.45
C LEU A 16 11.78 -4.99 -26.69
N TYR A 17 12.61 -3.95 -26.60
CA TYR A 17 13.53 -3.55 -27.67
C TYR A 17 14.41 -4.72 -28.13
N ASN A 18 15.06 -5.40 -27.19
CA ASN A 18 15.95 -6.52 -27.51
C ASN A 18 15.18 -7.69 -28.14
N LYS A 19 14.01 -8.03 -27.59
CA LYS A 19 13.16 -9.08 -28.15
C LYS A 19 12.68 -8.78 -29.59
N LEU A 20 12.29 -7.54 -29.88
CA LEU A 20 11.83 -7.14 -31.22
C LEU A 20 12.98 -7.00 -32.23
N LYS A 21 14.18 -6.66 -31.78
CA LYS A 21 15.35 -6.52 -32.65
C LYS A 21 15.76 -7.86 -33.28
N ASP A 22 15.67 -8.94 -32.50
CA ASP A 22 16.15 -10.27 -32.89
C ASP A 22 15.01 -11.21 -33.34
N ILE A 23 13.79 -10.67 -33.52
CA ILE A 23 12.62 -11.48 -33.86
C ILE A 23 12.72 -12.06 -35.27
N LYS A 24 12.29 -13.31 -35.41
CA LYS A 24 12.11 -13.99 -36.70
C LYS A 24 10.62 -14.18 -36.93
N ILE A 25 10.13 -13.71 -38.08
CA ILE A 25 8.71 -13.83 -38.44
C ILE A 25 8.47 -15.20 -39.05
N ASN A 26 7.64 -16.02 -38.40
CA ASN A 26 7.25 -17.34 -38.90
C ASN A 26 5.80 -17.74 -38.57
N GLN A 27 5.04 -16.94 -37.83
CA GLN A 27 3.64 -17.21 -37.48
C GLN A 27 2.67 -16.25 -38.16
N PHE A 28 3.10 -15.02 -38.44
CA PHE A 28 2.25 -14.01 -39.05
C PHE A 28 2.81 -13.47 -40.36
N GLN A 29 1.92 -13.12 -41.28
CA GLN A 29 2.28 -12.37 -42.48
C GLN A 29 1.31 -11.24 -42.73
N LYS A 30 1.78 -10.20 -43.43
CA LYS A 30 0.93 -9.11 -43.89
C LYS A 30 0.03 -9.57 -45.02
N ILE A 31 -1.26 -9.23 -44.95
CA ILE A 31 -2.20 -9.46 -46.05
C ILE A 31 -1.98 -8.34 -47.08
N GLU A 32 -1.65 -8.70 -48.32
CA GLU A 32 -1.51 -7.75 -49.43
C GLU A 32 -2.89 -7.35 -49.96
N ASN A 33 -3.35 -6.15 -49.59
CA ASN A 33 -4.62 -5.62 -50.07
C ASN A 33 -4.40 -4.71 -51.30
N VAL A 34 -5.03 -5.06 -52.42
CA VAL A 34 -5.01 -4.27 -53.66
C VAL A 34 -6.00 -3.09 -53.50
N GLY A 35 -5.49 -1.89 -53.26
CA GLY A 35 -6.26 -0.63 -53.36
C GLY A 35 -6.88 -0.08 -52.07
N GLY A 36 -6.74 -0.74 -50.92
CA GLY A 36 -7.38 -0.36 -49.64
C GLY A 36 -6.65 0.65 -48.74
N GLY A 37 -5.40 1.00 -49.05
CA GLY A 37 -4.59 1.90 -48.22
C GLY A 37 -4.28 1.34 -46.81
N ILE A 38 -3.85 2.21 -45.89
CA ILE A 38 -3.42 1.79 -44.54
C ILE A 38 -4.56 1.31 -43.66
N ILE A 39 -5.78 1.81 -43.86
CA ILE A 39 -6.97 1.46 -43.08
C ILE A 39 -7.41 -0.01 -43.26
N GLU A 40 -7.01 -0.64 -44.36
CA GLU A 40 -7.24 -2.07 -44.62
C GLU A 40 -6.06 -2.93 -44.14
N LEU A 41 -5.08 -2.39 -43.41
CA LEU A 41 -3.93 -3.17 -42.92
C LEU A 41 -4.40 -4.31 -42.02
N ASN A 42 -4.00 -5.53 -42.36
CA ASN A 42 -4.34 -6.72 -41.60
C ASN A 42 -3.19 -7.75 -41.67
N PHE A 43 -3.16 -8.64 -40.69
CA PHE A 43 -2.18 -9.72 -40.60
C PHE A 43 -2.91 -11.06 -40.54
N LEU A 44 -2.30 -12.08 -41.14
CA LEU A 44 -2.80 -13.45 -41.18
C LEU A 44 -1.92 -14.32 -40.29
N ASN A 45 -2.51 -15.01 -39.33
CA ASN A 45 -1.84 -16.13 -38.67
C ASN A 45 -1.76 -17.28 -39.68
N ILE A 46 -0.55 -17.64 -40.11
CA ILE A 46 -0.35 -18.63 -41.18
C ILE A 46 -0.58 -20.07 -40.72
N GLN A 47 -0.49 -20.32 -39.41
CA GLN A 47 -0.69 -21.65 -38.84
C GLN A 47 -2.18 -22.01 -38.77
N THR A 48 -3.02 -21.03 -38.41
CA THR A 48 -4.47 -21.23 -38.28
C THR A 48 -5.25 -20.73 -39.50
N ASN A 49 -4.57 -20.05 -40.44
CA ASN A 49 -5.18 -19.35 -41.57
C ASN A 49 -6.27 -18.35 -41.16
N THR A 50 -6.08 -17.72 -39.99
CA THR A 50 -7.05 -16.79 -39.40
C THR A 50 -6.52 -15.35 -39.49
N PRO A 51 -7.25 -14.43 -40.15
CA PRO A 51 -6.89 -13.02 -40.13
C PRO A 51 -7.17 -12.42 -38.75
N ILE A 52 -6.37 -11.44 -38.33
CA ILE A 52 -6.61 -10.72 -37.07
C ILE A 52 -7.98 -10.03 -37.12
N TYR A 53 -8.32 -9.39 -38.24
CA TYR A 53 -9.61 -8.73 -38.42
C TYR A 53 -10.40 -9.38 -39.57
N LYS A 54 -11.71 -9.58 -39.39
CA LYS A 54 -12.60 -10.00 -40.49
C LYS A 54 -12.79 -8.88 -41.52
N ASN A 55 -13.04 -7.65 -41.05
CA ASN A 55 -13.12 -6.43 -41.84
C ASN A 55 -12.41 -5.29 -41.07
N PRO A 56 -11.15 -4.95 -41.39
CA PRO A 56 -10.34 -3.99 -40.63
C PRO A 56 -10.97 -2.60 -40.55
N ASN A 57 -11.48 -2.07 -41.66
CA ASN A 57 -12.02 -0.72 -41.72
C ASN A 57 -13.35 -0.59 -40.96
N LEU A 58 -14.27 -1.55 -41.13
CA LEU A 58 -15.52 -1.56 -40.37
C LEU A 58 -15.25 -1.64 -38.86
N HIS A 59 -14.38 -2.57 -38.46
CA HIS A 59 -13.98 -2.73 -37.05
C HIS A 59 -13.39 -1.44 -36.47
N LEU A 60 -12.49 -0.79 -37.21
CA LEU A 60 -11.88 0.47 -36.81
C LEU A 60 -12.94 1.57 -36.57
N GLN A 61 -13.88 1.73 -37.50
CA GLN A 61 -14.95 2.72 -37.40
C GLN A 61 -15.85 2.48 -36.18
N GLU A 62 -16.27 1.23 -35.97
CA GLU A 62 -17.08 0.83 -34.82
C GLU A 62 -16.37 1.11 -33.49
N LYS A 63 -15.09 0.73 -33.37
CA LYS A 63 -14.32 0.94 -32.14
C LYS A 63 -14.02 2.41 -31.90
N ILE A 64 -13.66 3.19 -32.91
CA ILE A 64 -13.49 4.65 -32.76
C ILE A 64 -14.79 5.29 -32.26
N SER A 65 -15.93 4.94 -32.86
CA SER A 65 -17.24 5.46 -32.43
C SER A 65 -17.52 5.10 -30.97
N PHE A 66 -17.33 3.84 -30.59
CA PHE A 66 -17.52 3.37 -29.23
C PHE A 66 -16.64 4.10 -28.19
N TYR A 67 -15.34 4.23 -28.46
CA TYR A 67 -14.41 4.86 -27.52
C TYR A 67 -14.60 6.38 -27.45
N ASN A 68 -14.91 7.04 -28.58
CA ASN A 68 -15.26 8.47 -28.57
C ASN A 68 -16.59 8.74 -27.87
N ASP A 69 -17.52 7.80 -27.87
CA ASP A 69 -18.79 7.95 -27.17
C ASP A 69 -18.60 7.81 -25.65
N LYS A 70 -18.05 6.67 -25.22
CA LYS A 70 -17.99 6.27 -23.80
C LYS A 70 -16.76 6.74 -23.04
N TYR A 71 -15.63 6.91 -23.72
CA TYR A 71 -14.31 7.11 -23.10
C TYR A 71 -13.65 8.44 -23.51
N LEU A 72 -14.41 9.40 -24.05
CA LEU A 72 -13.88 10.67 -24.56
C LEU A 72 -13.01 11.42 -23.55
N LEU A 73 -13.39 11.42 -22.28
CA LEU A 73 -12.68 12.14 -21.22
C LEU A 73 -11.80 11.23 -20.36
N TYR A 74 -11.65 9.96 -20.73
CA TYR A 74 -10.75 9.06 -20.02
C TYR A 74 -9.30 9.44 -20.32
N PRO A 75 -8.48 9.69 -19.28
CA PRO A 75 -7.08 10.01 -19.47
C PRO A 75 -6.22 8.78 -19.74
N ILE A 76 -6.71 7.58 -19.39
CA ILE A 76 -5.96 6.33 -19.46
C ILE A 76 -6.88 5.22 -19.93
N LEU A 77 -6.42 4.39 -20.87
CA LEU A 77 -7.09 3.17 -21.29
C LEU A 77 -6.10 1.99 -21.28
N TYR A 78 -6.59 0.81 -20.91
CA TYR A 78 -5.80 -0.43 -20.83
C TYR A 78 -6.33 -1.46 -21.81
N PHE A 79 -5.45 -2.11 -22.58
CA PHE A 79 -5.84 -3.09 -23.59
C PHE A 79 -5.02 -4.37 -23.47
N TYR A 80 -5.62 -5.48 -23.86
CA TYR A 80 -4.88 -6.69 -24.20
C TYR A 80 -4.86 -6.90 -25.72
N GLY A 81 -3.65 -7.06 -26.26
CA GLY A 81 -3.37 -7.20 -27.69
C GLY A 81 -3.13 -5.87 -28.41
N PHE A 82 -2.21 -5.85 -29.37
CA PHE A 82 -1.85 -4.67 -30.17
C PHE A 82 -2.59 -4.60 -31.53
N GLY A 83 -2.87 -5.76 -32.13
CA GLY A 83 -3.44 -5.89 -33.46
C GLY A 83 -2.61 -5.15 -34.52
N ASN A 84 -3.28 -4.45 -35.44
CA ASN A 84 -2.58 -3.65 -36.47
C ASN A 84 -2.13 -2.25 -35.96
N GLY A 85 -2.44 -1.90 -34.71
CA GLY A 85 -2.08 -0.63 -34.08
C GLY A 85 -2.82 0.63 -34.55
N ILE A 86 -3.65 0.57 -35.61
CA ILE A 86 -4.29 1.75 -36.20
C ILE A 86 -5.28 2.38 -35.23
N LEU A 87 -6.05 1.55 -34.51
CA LEU A 87 -6.99 2.01 -33.49
C LEU A 87 -6.30 2.96 -32.49
N TYR A 88 -5.14 2.58 -31.95
CA TYR A 88 -4.44 3.39 -30.95
C TYR A 88 -3.92 4.70 -31.54
N LYS A 89 -3.45 4.69 -32.79
CA LYS A 89 -3.06 5.91 -33.49
C LYS A 89 -4.22 6.88 -33.62
N SER A 90 -5.43 6.37 -33.90
CA SER A 90 -6.66 7.16 -33.98
C SER A 90 -7.13 7.65 -32.61
N LEU A 91 -7.13 6.79 -31.58
CA LEU A 91 -7.55 7.16 -30.23
C LEU A 91 -6.63 8.24 -29.62
N LEU A 92 -5.32 8.17 -29.88
CA LEU A 92 -4.36 9.15 -29.40
C LEU A 92 -4.45 10.52 -30.08
N GLN A 93 -5.32 10.71 -31.08
CA GLN A 93 -5.68 12.06 -31.55
C GLN A 93 -6.51 12.83 -30.51
N ASN A 94 -7.16 12.12 -29.58
CA ASN A 94 -7.84 12.74 -28.45
C ASN A 94 -6.82 13.28 -27.43
N HIS A 95 -6.82 14.60 -27.22
CA HIS A 95 -5.92 15.28 -26.29
C HIS A 95 -6.24 15.01 -24.80
N HIS A 96 -7.45 14.54 -24.48
CA HIS A 96 -7.80 14.09 -23.13
C HIS A 96 -7.12 12.76 -22.79
N LEU A 97 -6.95 11.88 -23.78
CA LEU A 97 -6.30 10.58 -23.63
C LEU A 97 -4.78 10.76 -23.53
N LYS A 98 -4.27 10.64 -22.30
CA LYS A 98 -2.85 10.83 -21.97
C LYS A 98 -2.05 9.56 -22.24
N HIS A 99 -2.57 8.41 -21.85
CA HIS A 99 -1.88 7.14 -21.97
C HIS A 99 -2.81 6.02 -22.50
N ILE A 100 -2.27 5.20 -23.39
CA ILE A 100 -2.80 3.87 -23.72
C ILE A 100 -1.76 2.85 -23.26
N VAL A 101 -2.17 1.95 -22.39
CA VAL A 101 -1.34 0.83 -21.91
C VAL A 101 -1.81 -0.44 -22.60
N ILE A 102 -0.89 -1.16 -23.23
CA ILE A 102 -1.21 -2.37 -24.00
C ILE A 102 -0.36 -3.52 -23.49
N PHE A 103 -1.00 -4.64 -23.18
CA PHE A 103 -0.34 -5.90 -22.90
C PHE A 103 -0.33 -6.75 -24.17
N GLU A 104 0.84 -6.96 -24.77
CA GLU A 104 1.01 -7.75 -25.98
C GLU A 104 2.03 -8.88 -25.75
N ASP A 105 1.59 -10.10 -25.96
CA ASP A 105 2.42 -11.30 -25.85
C ASP A 105 2.96 -11.74 -27.21
N GLU A 106 2.24 -11.42 -28.29
CA GLU A 106 2.55 -11.91 -29.62
C GLU A 106 3.39 -10.90 -30.42
N LEU A 107 4.70 -11.00 -30.22
CA LEU A 107 5.66 -10.00 -30.68
C LEU A 107 5.76 -9.89 -32.20
N GLU A 108 5.40 -10.92 -32.96
CA GLU A 108 5.38 -10.85 -34.43
C GLU A 108 4.34 -9.84 -34.93
N ILE A 109 3.16 -9.80 -34.31
CA ILE A 109 2.09 -8.84 -34.62
C ILE A 109 2.62 -7.41 -34.41
N LEU A 110 3.24 -7.18 -33.24
CA LEU A 110 3.82 -5.90 -32.88
C LEU A 110 4.94 -5.48 -33.84
N TYR A 111 5.83 -6.41 -34.18
CA TYR A 111 6.92 -6.16 -35.13
C TYR A 111 6.38 -5.79 -36.52
N LEU A 112 5.39 -6.52 -37.03
CA LEU A 112 4.77 -6.23 -38.33
C LEU A 112 4.12 -4.84 -38.34
N ALA A 113 3.40 -4.47 -37.29
CA ALA A 113 2.83 -3.14 -37.16
C ALA A 113 3.90 -2.04 -37.11
N PHE A 114 4.99 -2.26 -36.37
CA PHE A 114 6.11 -1.31 -36.26
C PHE A 114 6.91 -1.13 -37.54
N ASN A 115 6.81 -2.06 -38.50
CA ASN A 115 7.40 -1.90 -39.83
C ASN A 115 6.56 -1.00 -40.74
N VAL A 116 5.26 -0.87 -40.47
CA VAL A 116 4.31 -0.18 -41.37
C VAL A 116 3.91 1.19 -40.83
N ILE A 117 3.73 1.34 -39.52
CA ILE A 117 3.20 2.56 -38.88
C ILE A 117 4.26 3.17 -37.95
N ASP A 118 4.50 4.47 -38.09
CA ASP A 118 5.39 5.23 -37.22
C ASP A 118 4.66 5.62 -35.92
N PHE A 119 5.02 4.99 -34.80
CA PHE A 119 4.58 5.29 -33.43
C PHE A 119 5.66 6.03 -32.63
N SER A 120 6.73 6.49 -33.27
CA SER A 120 7.92 6.95 -32.55
C SER A 120 7.67 8.17 -31.67
N GLN A 121 6.67 9.00 -32.01
CA GLN A 121 6.25 10.12 -31.17
C GLN A 121 5.49 9.64 -29.94
N GLU A 122 4.46 8.80 -30.13
CA GLU A 122 3.61 8.31 -29.06
C GLU A 122 4.39 7.48 -28.03
N LEU A 123 5.38 6.70 -28.50
CA LEU A 123 6.27 5.93 -27.64
C LEU A 123 7.22 6.84 -26.82
N LYS A 124 7.83 7.84 -27.46
CA LYS A 124 8.74 8.81 -26.78
C LYS A 124 8.01 9.63 -25.72
N GLU A 125 6.80 10.07 -26.03
CA GLU A 125 5.95 10.85 -25.12
C GLU A 125 5.25 9.96 -24.08
N GLN A 126 5.47 8.64 -24.12
CA GLN A 126 4.80 7.65 -23.26
C GLN A 126 3.28 7.70 -23.35
N ARG A 127 2.73 8.22 -24.46
CA ARG A 127 1.30 8.17 -24.76
C ARG A 127 0.87 6.76 -25.16
N LEU A 128 1.80 5.96 -25.67
CA LEU A 128 1.64 4.54 -25.95
C LEU A 128 2.66 3.75 -25.13
N ILE A 129 2.17 2.90 -24.23
CA ILE A 129 3.00 2.07 -23.33
C ILE A 129 2.70 0.61 -23.65
N ILE A 130 3.74 -0.18 -23.95
CA ILE A 130 3.61 -1.58 -24.34
C ILE A 130 4.34 -2.45 -23.33
N LEU A 131 3.60 -3.37 -22.74
CA LEU A 131 4.03 -4.30 -21.71
C LEU A 131 3.73 -5.74 -22.15
N ASN A 132 4.34 -6.70 -21.48
CA ASN A 132 4.03 -8.12 -21.65
C ASN A 132 3.13 -8.59 -20.50
N SER A 133 2.28 -9.59 -20.71
CA SER A 133 1.36 -10.07 -19.66
C SER A 133 2.07 -10.70 -18.46
N ASP A 134 3.29 -11.21 -18.64
CA ASP A 134 4.12 -11.78 -17.57
C ASP A 134 4.84 -10.71 -16.72
N ILE A 135 4.48 -9.43 -16.86
CA ILE A 135 5.03 -8.31 -16.05
C ILE A 135 4.98 -8.64 -14.55
N SER A 136 6.04 -8.32 -13.80
CA SER A 136 6.10 -8.64 -12.37
C SER A 136 5.08 -7.86 -11.55
N GLU A 137 4.65 -8.41 -10.41
CA GLU A 137 3.76 -7.70 -9.48
C GLU A 137 4.39 -6.41 -8.95
N LEU A 138 5.71 -6.41 -8.73
CA LEU A 138 6.44 -5.24 -8.26
C LEU A 138 6.44 -4.12 -9.30
N ASP A 139 6.62 -4.45 -10.58
CA ASP A 139 6.60 -3.46 -11.65
C ASP A 139 5.20 -2.86 -11.83
N LEU A 140 4.16 -3.70 -11.79
CA LEU A 140 2.77 -3.23 -11.80
C LEU A 140 2.45 -2.36 -10.58
N MET A 141 2.90 -2.75 -9.39
CA MET A 141 2.73 -1.96 -8.17
C MET A 141 3.36 -0.58 -8.31
N ASN A 142 4.61 -0.52 -8.78
CA ASN A 142 5.29 0.75 -9.04
C ASN A 142 4.55 1.59 -10.08
N PHE A 143 4.08 0.96 -11.16
CA PHE A 143 3.34 1.61 -12.24
C PHE A 143 2.05 2.27 -11.73
N PHE A 144 1.22 1.53 -10.99
CA PHE A 144 -0.05 2.02 -10.46
C PHE A 144 0.09 3.02 -9.30
N GLN A 145 1.28 3.19 -8.74
CA GLN A 145 1.59 4.22 -7.74
C GLN A 145 2.04 5.55 -8.36
N THR A 146 2.26 5.62 -9.68
CA THR A 146 2.69 6.85 -10.35
C THR A 146 1.51 7.66 -10.89
N PRO A 147 1.49 9.00 -10.73
CA PRO A 147 0.56 9.85 -11.46
C PRO A 147 0.83 9.80 -12.98
N PRO A 148 -0.22 9.85 -13.84
CA PRO A 148 -1.64 9.95 -13.49
C PRO A 148 -2.31 8.60 -13.18
N PHE A 149 -1.66 7.45 -13.38
CA PHE A 149 -2.26 6.12 -13.17
C PHE A 149 -2.90 5.97 -11.79
N PHE A 150 -2.19 6.40 -10.75
CA PHE A 150 -2.65 6.40 -9.37
C PHE A 150 -4.00 7.13 -9.19
N ASN A 151 -4.19 8.27 -9.86
CA ASN A 151 -5.38 9.10 -9.68
C ASN A 151 -6.66 8.46 -10.27
N PHE A 152 -6.50 7.52 -11.21
CA PHE A 152 -7.58 6.92 -11.98
C PHE A 152 -7.74 5.42 -11.74
N LEU A 153 -7.22 4.88 -10.64
CA LEU A 153 -7.24 3.44 -10.34
C LEU A 153 -8.64 2.82 -10.31
N ARG A 154 -9.65 3.56 -9.83
CA ARG A 154 -11.05 3.10 -9.82
C ARG A 154 -11.73 3.09 -11.19
N LEU A 155 -11.06 3.59 -12.23
CA LEU A 155 -11.53 3.57 -13.62
C LEU A 155 -10.89 2.45 -14.43
N TYR A 156 -10.06 1.60 -13.81
CA TYR A 156 -9.42 0.50 -14.51
C TYR A 156 -10.45 -0.44 -15.13
N ASP A 157 -10.25 -0.71 -16.42
CA ASP A 157 -10.95 -1.73 -17.20
C ASP A 157 -9.98 -2.26 -18.25
N LEU A 158 -9.90 -3.59 -18.41
CA LEU A 158 -9.02 -4.22 -19.40
C LEU A 158 -9.81 -4.50 -20.67
N HIS A 159 -9.58 -3.67 -21.68
CA HIS A 159 -10.32 -3.74 -22.93
C HIS A 159 -9.75 -4.82 -23.87
N LEU A 160 -10.65 -5.63 -24.42
CA LEU A 160 -10.38 -6.46 -25.58
C LEU A 160 -11.00 -5.79 -26.81
N HIS A 161 -10.19 -5.14 -27.65
CA HIS A 161 -10.73 -4.50 -28.85
C HIS A 161 -11.01 -5.50 -29.98
N ASN A 162 -10.46 -6.71 -29.94
CA ASN A 162 -10.59 -7.71 -31.01
C ASN A 162 -10.74 -9.14 -30.48
N GLU A 163 -11.72 -9.88 -31.03
CA GLU A 163 -12.01 -11.30 -30.77
C GLU A 163 -10.83 -12.24 -31.05
N TYR A 164 -9.89 -11.89 -31.94
CA TYR A 164 -8.71 -12.72 -32.23
C TYR A 164 -7.93 -13.10 -30.95
N TYR A 165 -7.88 -12.19 -29.98
CA TYR A 165 -7.14 -12.39 -28.74
C TYR A 165 -7.87 -13.28 -27.72
N GLU A 166 -9.10 -13.72 -28.00
CA GLU A 166 -9.80 -14.71 -27.14
C GLU A 166 -9.04 -16.03 -27.04
N ILE A 167 -8.14 -16.34 -27.99
CA ILE A 167 -7.22 -17.48 -27.89
C ILE A 167 -6.29 -17.40 -26.67
N TYR A 168 -6.11 -16.21 -26.09
CA TYR A 168 -5.31 -15.96 -24.89
C TYR A 168 -6.18 -15.78 -23.63
N HIS A 169 -7.43 -16.27 -23.64
CA HIS A 169 -8.40 -16.07 -22.57
C HIS A 169 -7.85 -16.30 -21.16
N GLU A 170 -7.16 -17.42 -20.91
CA GLU A 170 -6.57 -17.71 -19.59
C GLU A 170 -5.54 -16.67 -19.17
N LYS A 171 -4.65 -16.24 -20.09
CA LYS A 171 -3.67 -15.19 -19.80
C LYS A 171 -4.33 -13.84 -19.51
N ILE A 172 -5.39 -13.50 -20.25
CA ILE A 172 -6.15 -12.27 -20.06
C ILE A 172 -6.79 -12.26 -18.68
N LEU A 173 -7.45 -13.36 -18.29
CA LEU A 173 -8.06 -13.50 -16.97
C LEU A 173 -7.01 -13.38 -15.85
N ASN A 174 -5.92 -14.15 -15.95
CA ASN A 174 -4.85 -14.13 -14.95
C ASN A 174 -4.21 -12.75 -14.80
N LEU A 175 -3.94 -12.07 -15.92
CA LEU A 175 -3.42 -10.70 -15.90
C LEU A 175 -4.42 -9.73 -15.27
N ASN A 176 -5.69 -9.84 -15.62
CA ASN A 176 -6.73 -8.95 -15.11
C ASN A 176 -6.91 -9.12 -13.59
N GLU A 177 -6.97 -10.36 -13.10
CA GLU A 177 -7.02 -10.66 -11.66
C GLU A 177 -5.78 -10.11 -10.94
N LYS A 178 -4.59 -10.33 -11.50
CA LYS A 178 -3.34 -9.78 -10.98
C LYS A 178 -3.38 -8.26 -10.85
N ILE A 179 -3.80 -7.55 -11.91
CA ILE A 179 -3.90 -6.09 -11.90
C ILE A 179 -4.95 -5.63 -10.87
N ILE A 180 -6.13 -6.23 -10.84
CA ILE A 180 -7.18 -5.90 -9.87
C ILE A 180 -6.67 -6.05 -8.43
N ASN A 181 -5.97 -7.13 -8.13
CA ASN A 181 -5.40 -7.36 -6.80
C ASN A 181 -4.35 -6.31 -6.44
N ILE A 182 -3.47 -5.95 -7.38
CA ILE A 182 -2.47 -4.90 -7.17
C ILE A 182 -3.14 -3.54 -6.94
N ILE A 183 -4.14 -3.18 -7.76
CA ILE A 183 -4.90 -1.94 -7.62
C ILE A 183 -5.60 -1.89 -6.26
N ARG A 184 -6.27 -2.99 -5.85
CA ARG A 184 -6.89 -3.11 -4.52
C ARG A 184 -5.87 -2.86 -3.42
N ASN A 185 -4.69 -3.46 -3.51
CA ASN A 185 -3.61 -3.26 -2.54
C ASN A 185 -3.16 -1.79 -2.51
N VAL A 186 -2.90 -1.18 -3.67
CA VAL A 186 -2.50 0.24 -3.77
C VAL A 186 -3.53 1.17 -3.11
N ILE A 187 -4.82 0.94 -3.38
CA ILE A 187 -5.92 1.70 -2.79
C ILE A 187 -6.02 1.44 -1.28
N PHE A 188 -5.89 0.19 -0.84
CA PHE A 188 -5.97 -0.20 0.57
C PHE A 188 -4.90 0.49 1.43
N TYR A 189 -3.66 0.59 0.93
CA TYR A 189 -2.56 1.29 1.64
C TYR A 189 -2.75 2.81 1.78
N GLN A 190 -3.75 3.39 1.11
CA GLN A 190 -4.12 4.79 1.33
C GLN A 190 -4.88 4.99 2.64
N GLY A 191 -5.43 3.91 3.21
CA GLY A 191 -6.36 3.97 4.33
C GLY A 191 -7.75 4.43 3.88
N ASN A 192 -8.74 4.21 4.72
CA ASN A 192 -10.13 4.58 4.46
C ASN A 192 -10.87 5.14 5.69
N ASP A 193 -10.19 5.29 6.84
CA ASP A 193 -10.81 5.73 8.08
C ASP A 193 -10.03 6.87 8.74
N ILE A 194 -10.64 8.06 8.75
CA ILE A 194 -10.11 9.23 9.48
C ILE A 194 -10.07 8.96 10.99
N LYS A 195 -11.02 8.20 11.54
CA LYS A 195 -11.08 7.92 12.99
C LYS A 195 -9.89 7.08 13.43
N ASP A 196 -9.50 6.09 12.63
CA ASP A 196 -8.30 5.29 12.89
C ASP A 196 -7.03 6.16 12.86
N ALA A 197 -6.92 7.06 11.87
CA ALA A 197 -5.80 7.99 11.78
C ALA A 197 -5.76 8.96 12.97
N LEU A 198 -6.92 9.49 13.38
CA LEU A 198 -7.08 10.32 14.57
C LEU A 198 -6.57 9.60 15.80
N GLN A 199 -7.06 8.38 16.02
CA GLN A 199 -6.71 7.55 17.17
C GLN A 199 -5.20 7.26 17.21
N GLY A 200 -4.58 6.96 16.07
CA GLY A 200 -3.14 6.74 15.99
C GLY A 200 -2.34 7.97 16.41
N LEU A 201 -2.69 9.14 15.89
CA LEU A 201 -2.01 10.40 16.19
C LEU A 201 -2.21 10.82 17.65
N THR A 202 -3.42 10.68 18.20
CA THR A 202 -3.71 11.06 19.58
C THR A 202 -3.04 10.14 20.59
N GLN A 203 -3.02 8.83 20.32
CA GLN A 203 -2.28 7.87 21.14
C GLN A 203 -0.77 8.09 21.04
N PHE A 204 -0.24 8.43 19.85
CA PHE A 204 1.15 8.84 19.72
C PHE A 204 1.47 10.00 20.67
N ILE A 205 0.67 11.08 20.63
CA ILE A 205 0.89 12.27 21.47
C ILE A 205 0.79 11.92 22.95
N TYR A 206 -0.20 11.11 23.33
CA TYR A 206 -0.39 10.65 24.70
C TYR A 206 0.82 9.85 25.22
N ASN A 207 1.35 8.94 24.39
CA ASN A 207 2.45 8.05 24.75
C ASN A 207 3.84 8.69 24.60
N LEU A 208 3.94 9.86 23.96
CA LEU A 208 5.21 10.53 23.65
C LEU A 208 6.14 10.72 24.88
N PRO A 209 5.67 11.18 26.05
CA PRO A 209 6.54 11.34 27.21
C PRO A 209 7.09 10.00 27.71
N LYS A 210 6.27 8.94 27.63
CA LYS A 210 6.67 7.58 28.01
C LYS A 210 7.68 7.02 27.02
N MET A 211 7.57 7.34 25.73
CA MET A 211 8.59 6.98 24.76
C MET A 211 9.92 7.61 25.16
N ILE A 212 9.95 8.93 25.37
CA ILE A 212 11.19 9.66 25.71
C ILE A 212 11.83 9.15 27.01
N GLN A 213 11.03 8.71 27.98
CA GLN A 213 11.49 8.15 29.25
C GLN A 213 12.08 6.72 29.15
N ASN A 214 11.75 5.99 28.09
CA ASN A 214 12.20 4.62 27.89
C ASN A 214 13.39 4.55 26.92
N PRO A 215 14.14 3.42 26.89
CA PRO A 215 15.28 3.26 25.98
C PRO A 215 14.90 3.46 24.52
N PRO A 216 15.66 4.24 23.74
CA PRO A 216 15.43 4.38 22.31
C PRO A 216 15.83 3.10 21.57
N LEU A 217 15.24 2.86 20.40
CA LEU A 217 15.56 1.69 19.57
C LEU A 217 17.05 1.60 19.25
N ARG A 218 17.72 2.73 19.01
CA ARG A 218 19.18 2.77 18.78
C ARG A 218 19.98 2.12 19.91
N ASN A 219 19.58 2.34 21.17
CA ASN A 219 20.28 1.75 22.31
C ASN A 219 20.05 0.24 22.37
N LEU A 220 18.87 -0.25 21.99
CA LEU A 220 18.65 -1.68 21.81
C LEU A 220 19.50 -2.22 20.66
N TRP A 221 19.50 -1.55 19.51
CA TRP A 221 20.30 -1.94 18.35
C TRP A 221 21.78 -2.08 18.68
N LEU A 222 22.38 -1.13 19.41
CA LEU A 222 23.77 -1.20 19.85
C LEU A 222 24.08 -2.45 20.70
N LYS A 223 23.07 -2.99 21.39
CA LYS A 223 23.20 -4.19 22.23
C LYS A 223 22.90 -5.49 21.49
N GLN A 224 22.11 -5.46 20.42
CA GLN A 224 21.63 -6.67 19.74
C GLN A 224 22.22 -6.88 18.35
N ASN A 225 22.77 -5.83 17.74
CA ASN A 225 23.31 -5.89 16.39
C ASN A 225 24.38 -6.98 16.26
N LYS A 226 24.13 -7.96 15.37
CA LYS A 226 24.97 -9.13 15.12
C LYS A 226 25.24 -10.01 16.35
N LYS A 227 24.40 -9.93 17.40
CA LYS A 227 24.55 -10.79 18.59
C LYS A 227 24.10 -12.23 18.38
N ALA A 228 23.11 -12.46 17.54
CA ALA A 228 22.69 -13.79 17.12
C ALA A 228 22.80 -13.89 15.60
N LYS A 229 23.27 -15.04 15.11
CA LYS A 229 23.29 -15.30 13.66
C LYS A 229 21.90 -15.51 13.09
N SER A 230 20.95 -16.00 13.89
CA SER A 230 19.66 -16.45 13.39
C SER A 230 18.52 -16.00 14.31
N ALA A 231 17.44 -15.55 13.68
CA ALA A 231 16.22 -15.09 14.34
C ALA A 231 15.04 -15.97 13.95
N ILE A 232 14.17 -16.26 14.93
CA ILE A 232 12.89 -16.91 14.74
C ILE A 232 11.80 -15.87 14.97
N ILE A 233 10.94 -15.68 13.97
CA ILE A 233 9.75 -14.84 14.06
C ILE A 233 8.56 -15.76 14.29
N VAL A 234 7.91 -15.56 15.43
CA VAL A 234 6.80 -16.39 15.92
C VAL A 234 5.50 -15.62 15.77
N ALA A 235 4.65 -16.09 14.86
CA ALA A 235 3.29 -15.61 14.67
C ALA A 235 2.26 -16.61 15.22
N ALA A 236 0.99 -16.19 15.31
CA ALA A 236 -0.07 -16.92 16.03
C ALA A 236 -0.94 -17.83 15.14
N GLY A 237 -0.51 -18.10 13.92
CA GLY A 237 -1.27 -18.93 12.99
C GLY A 237 -1.37 -20.40 13.42
N PRO A 238 -2.31 -21.17 12.83
CA PRO A 238 -2.63 -22.53 13.26
C PRO A 238 -1.44 -23.51 13.30
N SER A 239 -0.42 -23.33 12.46
CA SER A 239 0.75 -24.23 12.44
C SER A 239 1.63 -24.12 13.68
N LEU A 240 1.55 -23.01 14.44
CA LEU A 240 2.42 -22.76 15.60
C LEU A 240 2.36 -23.91 16.61
N SER A 241 1.18 -24.49 16.86
CA SER A 241 1.01 -25.59 17.83
C SER A 241 1.91 -26.79 17.54
N LYS A 242 2.24 -27.04 16.26
CA LYS A 242 3.14 -28.15 15.85
C LYS A 242 4.61 -27.89 16.19
N GLN A 243 4.98 -26.62 16.42
CA GLN A 243 6.36 -26.15 16.51
C GLN A 243 6.81 -25.84 17.94
N LEU A 244 5.86 -25.75 18.89
CA LEU A 244 6.11 -25.35 20.28
C LEU A 244 7.17 -26.23 20.99
N SER A 245 7.08 -27.56 20.87
CA SER A 245 8.02 -28.47 21.54
C SER A 245 9.46 -28.28 21.05
N LEU A 246 9.66 -28.12 19.74
CA LEU A 246 10.98 -27.84 19.15
C LEU A 246 11.46 -26.44 19.53
N LEU A 247 10.58 -25.44 19.48
CA LEU A 247 10.92 -24.08 19.88
C LEU A 247 11.41 -24.04 21.33
N LYS A 248 10.72 -24.73 22.24
CA LYS A 248 11.13 -24.87 23.65
C LYS A 248 12.51 -25.51 23.80
N GLN A 249 12.80 -26.56 23.01
CA GLN A 249 14.07 -27.27 23.03
C GLN A 249 15.25 -26.37 22.57
N TYR A 250 15.03 -25.54 21.55
CA TYR A 250 16.09 -24.76 20.92
C TYR A 250 16.11 -23.27 21.32
N GLN A 251 15.21 -22.81 22.20
CA GLN A 251 14.99 -21.38 22.45
C GLN A 251 16.22 -20.59 22.85
N ASP A 252 17.19 -21.21 23.52
CA ASP A 252 18.43 -20.54 23.97
C ASP A 252 19.46 -20.34 22.85
N LYS A 253 19.22 -20.90 21.66
CA LYS A 253 20.16 -20.89 20.52
C LYS A 253 19.74 -19.95 19.38
N PHE A 254 18.64 -19.23 19.53
CA PHE A 254 18.08 -18.31 18.53
C PHE A 254 17.65 -16.99 19.18
N SER A 255 17.68 -15.89 18.44
CA SER A 255 16.93 -14.70 18.84
C SER A 255 15.44 -14.91 18.51
N ILE A 256 14.54 -14.77 19.48
CA ILE A 256 13.11 -15.05 19.31
C ILE A 256 12.34 -13.73 19.36
N PHE A 257 11.69 -13.42 18.23
CA PHE A 257 10.74 -12.32 18.08
C PHE A 257 9.33 -12.88 18.06
N CYS A 258 8.54 -12.55 19.06
CA CYS A 258 7.16 -13.00 19.19
C CYS A 258 6.20 -11.85 18.89
N VAL A 259 5.17 -12.09 18.09
CA VAL A 259 4.05 -11.15 17.98
C VAL A 259 3.15 -11.26 19.22
N ASP A 260 2.48 -10.18 19.59
CA ASP A 260 1.58 -10.09 20.75
C ASP A 260 0.53 -11.20 20.82
N SER A 261 -0.08 -11.58 19.69
CA SER A 261 -1.07 -12.67 19.65
C SER A 261 -0.47 -14.06 19.92
N ALA A 262 0.82 -14.27 19.66
CA ALA A 262 1.51 -15.54 19.94
C ALA A 262 2.08 -15.60 21.37
N TYR A 263 2.22 -14.45 22.03
CA TYR A 263 2.85 -14.35 23.35
C TYR A 263 2.15 -15.19 24.43
N PRO A 264 0.80 -15.15 24.59
CA PRO A 264 0.11 -16.00 25.55
C PRO A 264 0.29 -17.50 25.27
N ILE A 265 0.42 -17.90 24.00
CA ILE A 265 0.62 -19.30 23.60
C ILE A 265 2.01 -19.76 24.03
N LEU A 266 3.05 -18.95 23.78
CA LEU A 266 4.42 -19.25 24.18
C LEU A 266 4.55 -19.32 25.71
N ALA A 267 4.00 -18.34 26.43
CA ALA A 267 4.07 -18.31 27.88
C ALA A 267 3.41 -19.52 28.54
N LYS A 268 2.25 -19.97 28.04
CA LYS A 268 1.57 -21.20 28.52
C LYS A 268 2.36 -22.50 28.28
N ASN A 269 3.34 -22.47 27.37
CA ASN A 269 4.19 -23.62 27.03
C ASN A 269 5.60 -23.52 27.64
N ASP A 270 5.83 -22.58 28.55
CA ASP A 270 7.12 -22.21 29.14
C ASP A 270 8.20 -21.88 28.08
N ILE A 271 7.81 -21.14 27.04
CA ILE A 271 8.72 -20.63 26.03
C ILE A 271 8.90 -19.14 26.26
N LYS A 272 10.16 -18.72 26.31
CA LYS A 272 10.56 -17.36 26.63
C LYS A 272 11.09 -16.65 25.38
N PRO A 273 10.29 -15.78 24.75
CA PRO A 273 10.80 -14.95 23.66
C PRO A 273 11.76 -13.88 24.20
N ASP A 274 12.67 -13.38 23.35
CA ASP A 274 13.55 -12.27 23.73
C ASP A 274 12.83 -10.93 23.53
N PHE A 275 12.04 -10.85 22.46
CA PHE A 275 11.26 -9.67 22.09
C PHE A 275 9.79 -10.03 21.90
N VAL A 276 8.90 -9.21 22.46
CA VAL A 276 7.45 -9.30 22.18
C VAL A 276 7.03 -8.00 21.51
N LEU A 277 6.49 -8.09 20.30
CA LEU A 277 6.07 -6.92 19.53
C LEU A 277 4.56 -6.73 19.64
N ALA A 278 4.13 -5.49 19.83
CA ALA A 278 2.73 -5.10 19.80
C ALA A 278 2.58 -3.82 18.97
N SER A 279 1.61 -3.79 18.07
CA SER A 279 1.44 -2.65 17.14
C SER A 279 0.03 -2.08 17.13
N GLU A 280 -0.94 -2.81 17.65
CA GLU A 280 -2.35 -2.46 17.53
C GLU A 280 -2.80 -1.35 18.49
N ARG A 281 -3.63 -0.45 17.96
CA ARG A 281 -4.13 0.74 18.68
C ARG A 281 -5.48 0.51 19.37
N THR A 282 -6.07 -0.67 19.19
CA THR A 282 -7.37 -1.01 19.76
C THR A 282 -7.25 -1.42 21.22
N LYS A 283 -8.30 -1.15 22.00
CA LYS A 283 -8.39 -1.60 23.39
C LYS A 283 -8.33 -3.13 23.50
N LEU A 284 -8.98 -3.83 22.58
CA LEU A 284 -9.04 -5.30 22.56
C LEU A 284 -7.63 -5.90 22.44
N ALA A 285 -6.80 -5.40 21.51
CA ALA A 285 -5.43 -5.89 21.35
C ALA A 285 -4.55 -5.65 22.58
N SER A 286 -4.80 -4.59 23.37
CA SER A 286 -4.06 -4.36 24.61
C SER A 286 -4.22 -5.48 25.65
N ASN A 287 -5.29 -6.28 25.55
CA ASN A 287 -5.52 -7.42 26.43
C ASN A 287 -4.57 -8.60 26.12
N LEU A 288 -3.95 -8.66 24.94
CA LEU A 288 -3.00 -9.72 24.57
C LEU A 288 -1.72 -9.68 25.42
N ILE A 289 -1.42 -8.51 26.00
CA ILE A 289 -0.28 -8.32 26.89
C ILE A 289 -0.70 -8.00 28.33
N GLN A 290 -1.98 -8.11 28.66
CA GLN A 290 -2.49 -7.85 30.01
C GLN A 290 -2.00 -8.91 31.02
N GLN A 291 -1.90 -10.16 30.57
CA GLN A 291 -1.52 -11.29 31.39
C GLN A 291 -0.04 -11.14 31.82
N ASN A 292 0.21 -11.43 33.09
CA ASN A 292 1.54 -11.43 33.69
C ASN A 292 1.96 -12.89 33.92
N TYR A 293 3.00 -13.33 33.24
CA TYR A 293 3.58 -14.65 33.37
C TYR A 293 4.94 -14.51 34.04
N LYS A 294 4.98 -14.17 35.34
CA LYS A 294 6.20 -13.82 36.10
C LYS A 294 7.45 -14.66 35.77
N ASN A 295 7.31 -15.98 35.60
CA ASN A 295 8.43 -16.88 35.30
C ASN A 295 9.00 -16.72 33.87
N ILE A 296 8.18 -16.21 32.95
CA ILE A 296 8.48 -15.99 31.53
C ILE A 296 8.92 -14.54 31.31
N ASP A 297 8.21 -13.58 31.91
CA ASP A 297 8.33 -12.14 31.67
C ASP A 297 9.72 -11.56 31.98
N ASP A 298 10.48 -12.20 32.86
CA ASP A 298 11.82 -11.78 33.24
C ASP A 298 12.72 -11.62 32.00
N ASN A 299 13.37 -10.48 31.81
CA ASN A 299 14.30 -10.23 30.68
C ASN A 299 13.69 -10.21 29.27
N ILE A 300 12.36 -10.29 29.13
CA ILE A 300 11.68 -9.98 27.86
C ILE A 300 11.72 -8.45 27.65
N ILE A 301 11.95 -8.03 26.41
CA ILE A 301 11.77 -6.63 25.99
C ILE A 301 10.52 -6.53 25.13
N PHE A 302 9.51 -5.84 25.63
CA PHE A 302 8.31 -5.52 24.86
C PHE A 302 8.58 -4.32 23.96
N ILE A 303 8.31 -4.46 22.68
CA ILE A 303 8.55 -3.44 21.66
C ILE A 303 7.20 -3.02 21.10
N LEU A 304 6.75 -1.83 21.48
CA LEU A 304 5.43 -1.33 21.12
C LEU A 304 5.56 -0.20 20.10
N LEU A 305 4.62 -0.09 19.16
CA LEU A 305 4.47 1.17 18.42
C LEU A 305 3.94 2.26 19.36
N THR A 306 4.32 3.52 19.13
CA THR A 306 3.83 4.66 19.92
C THR A 306 2.33 4.88 19.82
N LEU A 307 1.70 4.39 18.76
CA LEU A 307 0.26 4.32 18.57
C LEU A 307 -0.41 3.12 19.26
N ALA A 308 0.30 2.33 20.07
CA ALA A 308 -0.35 1.28 20.84
C ALA A 308 -1.32 1.89 21.85
N HIS A 309 -2.41 1.18 22.13
CA HIS A 309 -3.41 1.66 23.08
C HIS A 309 -2.77 1.92 24.48
N PRO A 310 -3.02 3.06 25.16
CA PRO A 310 -2.35 3.40 26.42
C PRO A 310 -2.45 2.35 27.54
N LEU A 311 -3.49 1.52 27.53
CA LEU A 311 -3.62 0.39 28.47
C LEU A 311 -2.49 -0.64 28.33
N ALA A 312 -1.99 -0.87 27.12
CA ALA A 312 -0.88 -1.78 26.86
C ALA A 312 0.36 -1.34 27.68
N ILE A 313 0.70 -0.06 27.60
CA ILE A 313 1.79 0.55 28.37
C ILE A 313 1.50 0.46 29.87
N LYS A 314 0.27 0.78 30.30
CA LYS A 314 -0.13 0.69 31.71
C LYS A 314 0.02 -0.73 32.27
N TYR A 315 -0.33 -1.76 31.50
CA TYR A 315 -0.16 -3.14 31.91
C TYR A 315 1.31 -3.53 32.08
N LEU A 316 2.19 -3.02 31.21
CA LEU A 316 3.63 -3.25 31.30
C LEU A 316 4.23 -2.54 32.53
N GLU A 317 3.87 -1.27 32.75
CA GLU A 317 4.33 -0.48 33.90
C GLU A 317 3.87 -1.08 35.23
N ASN A 318 2.59 -1.47 35.34
CA ASN A 318 2.02 -2.04 36.58
C ASN A 318 2.64 -3.39 36.99
N THR A 319 3.44 -3.99 36.12
CA THR A 319 4.05 -5.32 36.33
C THR A 319 5.57 -5.28 36.17
N ASP A 320 6.16 -4.08 36.13
CA ASP A 320 7.60 -3.84 35.99
C ASP A 320 8.26 -4.46 34.74
N ARG A 321 7.44 -4.87 33.75
CA ARG A 321 7.90 -5.41 32.48
C ARG A 321 8.61 -4.34 31.65
N LYS A 322 9.72 -4.72 31.02
CA LYS A 322 10.57 -3.77 30.28
C LYS A 322 10.03 -3.58 28.88
N PHE A 323 9.96 -2.33 28.45
CA PHE A 323 9.48 -2.02 27.12
C PHE A 323 10.21 -0.82 26.52
N LEU A 324 10.07 -0.68 25.21
CA LEU A 324 10.39 0.53 24.49
C LEU A 324 9.25 0.86 23.52
N LEU A 325 9.20 2.11 23.09
CA LEU A 325 8.23 2.60 22.13
C LEU A 325 8.94 3.05 20.87
N ILE A 326 8.48 2.54 19.72
CA ILE A 326 8.99 2.89 18.40
C ILE A 326 7.95 3.74 17.69
N PRO A 327 8.34 4.90 17.15
CA PRO A 327 7.42 5.78 16.44
C PRO A 327 7.00 5.18 15.10
N TYR A 328 5.75 5.44 14.73
CA TYR A 328 5.28 5.25 13.36
C TYR A 328 5.83 6.36 12.46
N PRO A 329 6.29 6.05 11.25
CA PRO A 329 6.92 7.01 10.35
C PRO A 329 5.87 7.98 9.82
N THR A 330 5.85 9.17 10.44
CA THR A 330 4.93 10.26 10.13
C THR A 330 5.71 11.55 9.85
N ILE A 331 5.15 12.45 9.03
CA ILE A 331 5.60 13.85 8.91
C ILE A 331 5.55 14.54 10.28
N PHE A 332 4.55 14.20 11.12
CA PHE A 332 4.49 14.63 12.51
C PHE A 332 5.77 14.25 13.27
N PHE A 333 6.16 12.98 13.22
CA PHE A 333 7.36 12.47 13.88
C PHE A 333 8.65 13.11 13.34
N ASP A 334 8.73 13.32 12.02
CA ASP A 334 9.92 13.87 11.37
C ASP A 334 10.29 15.27 11.88
N LYS A 335 9.30 16.05 12.34
CA LYS A 335 9.50 17.38 12.93
C LYS A 335 9.93 17.34 14.40
N LEU A 336 9.83 16.19 15.08
CA LEU A 336 10.14 16.06 16.51
C LEU A 336 11.63 15.80 16.81
N ASN A 337 12.48 15.55 15.80
CA ASN A 337 13.92 15.24 15.96
C ASN A 337 14.18 14.02 16.87
N LEU A 338 13.29 13.04 16.87
CA LEU A 338 13.35 11.85 17.73
C LEU A 338 14.06 10.66 17.05
N PHE A 339 15.07 10.94 16.22
CA PHE A 339 15.68 9.96 15.31
C PHE A 339 16.26 8.72 16.02
N ASP A 340 16.78 8.87 17.25
CA ASP A 340 17.34 7.76 18.03
C ASP A 340 16.28 6.70 18.39
N PHE A 341 15.00 7.08 18.47
CA PHE A 341 13.88 6.14 18.71
C PHE A 341 13.56 5.27 17.49
N GLY A 342 14.21 5.52 16.35
CA GLY A 342 14.03 4.79 15.10
C GLY A 342 12.77 5.19 14.36
N LYS A 343 12.41 4.44 13.33
CA LYS A 343 11.12 4.49 12.63
C LYS A 343 10.75 3.05 12.31
N SER A 344 9.62 2.56 12.80
CA SER A 344 9.15 1.21 12.42
C SER A 344 8.51 1.26 11.05
N PRO A 345 8.89 0.42 10.08
CA PRO A 345 8.18 0.39 8.82
C PRO A 345 6.84 -0.27 9.01
N SER A 346 5.81 0.46 8.63
CA SER A 346 4.43 0.15 8.90
C SER A 346 3.83 -0.77 7.85
N GLY A 347 4.37 -1.98 7.72
CA GLY A 347 3.90 -2.99 6.75
C GLY A 347 2.61 -3.69 7.15
N GLY A 348 1.72 -3.02 7.88
CA GLY A 348 0.36 -3.50 8.19
C GLY A 348 0.26 -4.68 9.16
N THR A 349 1.37 -5.30 9.60
CA THR A 349 1.34 -6.41 10.59
C THR A 349 2.44 -6.35 11.63
N VAL A 350 2.17 -6.93 12.80
CA VAL A 350 3.17 -7.12 13.87
C VAL A 350 4.33 -8.02 13.41
N ALA A 351 4.04 -9.06 12.63
CA ALA A 351 5.07 -9.98 12.12
C ALA A 351 6.04 -9.31 11.15
N TYR A 352 5.55 -8.38 10.32
CA TYR A 352 6.39 -7.56 9.47
C TYR A 352 7.32 -6.65 10.29
N ASN A 353 6.83 -6.05 11.36
CA ASN A 353 7.67 -5.25 12.27
C ASN A 353 8.78 -6.11 12.90
N ALA A 354 8.45 -7.36 13.26
CA ALA A 354 9.42 -8.33 13.78
C ALA A 354 10.48 -8.71 12.73
N LEU A 355 10.04 -9.00 11.51
CA LEU A 355 10.91 -9.27 10.36
C LEU A 355 11.91 -8.16 10.13
N GLN A 356 11.42 -6.93 10.16
CA GLN A 356 12.30 -5.81 9.98
C GLN A 356 13.32 -5.69 11.11
N LEU A 357 12.89 -5.71 12.37
CA LEU A 357 13.83 -5.58 13.48
C LEU A 357 14.88 -6.70 13.47
N ALA A 358 14.49 -7.92 13.09
CA ALA A 358 15.43 -9.01 12.87
C ALA A 358 16.48 -8.67 11.78
N CYS A 359 16.05 -8.09 10.65
CA CYS A 359 16.98 -7.61 9.62
C CYS A 359 17.86 -6.45 10.10
N ASP A 360 17.28 -5.47 10.81
CA ASP A 360 17.99 -4.28 11.29
C ASP A 360 19.05 -4.66 12.34
N PHE A 361 18.81 -5.72 13.11
CA PHE A 361 19.80 -6.33 14.01
C PHE A 361 20.84 -7.22 13.29
N ASN A 362 20.79 -7.30 11.95
CA ASN A 362 21.72 -8.03 11.09
C ASN A 362 21.81 -9.54 11.40
N HIS A 363 20.68 -10.19 11.67
CA HIS A 363 20.60 -11.65 11.66
C HIS A 363 20.75 -12.16 10.22
N GLU A 364 21.54 -13.21 10.00
CA GLU A 364 21.81 -13.75 8.65
C GLU A 364 20.66 -14.65 8.16
N ASN A 365 20.11 -15.47 9.05
CA ASN A 365 18.99 -16.36 8.77
C ASN A 365 17.75 -15.93 9.56
N ILE A 366 16.63 -15.77 8.87
CA ILE A 366 15.36 -15.35 9.47
C ILE A 366 14.31 -16.42 9.17
N ILE A 367 13.78 -17.03 10.22
CA ILE A 367 12.92 -18.22 10.15
C ILE A 367 11.52 -17.84 10.61
N PHE A 368 10.50 -18.08 9.79
CA PHE A 368 9.11 -17.86 10.15
C PHE A 368 8.47 -19.15 10.67
N ILE A 369 7.81 -19.05 11.83
CA ILE A 369 6.95 -20.10 12.40
C ILE A 369 5.60 -19.52 12.81
N GLY A 370 4.52 -20.29 12.71
CA GLY A 370 3.15 -19.80 12.91
C GLY A 370 2.71 -18.64 12.00
N GLN A 371 3.49 -18.29 10.97
CA GLN A 371 3.16 -17.28 9.96
C GLN A 371 2.34 -17.93 8.84
N ASP A 372 1.16 -18.46 9.17
CA ASP A 372 0.35 -19.23 8.22
C ASP A 372 -0.24 -18.36 7.12
N LEU A 373 -0.79 -17.18 7.47
CA LEU A 373 -1.49 -16.29 6.52
C LEU A 373 -2.56 -17.04 5.71
N ALA A 374 -3.17 -18.03 6.34
CA ALA A 374 -4.13 -18.95 5.76
C ALA A 374 -4.94 -19.63 6.87
N TYR A 375 -6.13 -20.10 6.54
CA TYR A 375 -6.94 -20.90 7.45
C TYR A 375 -6.33 -22.30 7.62
N GLY A 376 -6.41 -22.85 8.83
CA GLY A 376 -6.11 -24.25 9.09
C GLY A 376 -7.08 -25.18 8.36
N LYS A 377 -6.71 -26.46 8.21
CA LYS A 377 -7.58 -27.48 7.58
C LYS A 377 -8.92 -27.65 8.29
N ASP A 378 -8.98 -27.33 9.58
CA ASP A 378 -10.16 -27.33 10.43
C ASP A 378 -10.91 -25.98 10.44
N GLY A 379 -10.51 -25.03 9.57
CA GLY A 379 -11.10 -23.70 9.46
C GLY A 379 -10.58 -22.69 10.49
N LYS A 380 -9.68 -23.09 11.40
CA LYS A 380 -9.16 -22.19 12.43
C LYS A 380 -8.28 -21.08 11.85
N THR A 381 -8.36 -19.90 12.48
CA THR A 381 -7.57 -18.72 12.10
C THR A 381 -6.29 -18.57 12.92
N HIS A 382 -6.26 -19.13 14.13
CA HIS A 382 -5.14 -19.05 15.07
C HIS A 382 -4.84 -20.41 15.71
N ALA A 383 -3.65 -20.55 16.28
CA ALA A 383 -3.25 -21.72 17.07
C ALA A 383 -4.05 -21.85 18.38
N SER A 384 -4.18 -23.09 18.84
CA SER A 384 -4.85 -23.44 20.10
C SER A 384 -4.23 -22.71 21.30
N GLY A 385 -5.06 -22.10 22.12
CA GLY A 385 -4.68 -21.28 23.27
C GLY A 385 -4.72 -19.77 23.01
N TYR A 386 -5.14 -19.33 21.81
CA TYR A 386 -5.41 -17.94 21.47
C TYR A 386 -6.57 -17.38 22.30
N TYR A 387 -6.55 -16.08 22.59
CA TYR A 387 -7.48 -15.48 23.56
C TYR A 387 -8.91 -15.28 22.99
N TYR A 388 -9.04 -15.20 21.66
CA TYR A 388 -10.28 -14.94 20.94
C TYR A 388 -10.58 -16.05 19.91
N GLU A 389 -10.60 -17.31 20.36
CA GLU A 389 -10.78 -18.49 19.49
C GLU A 389 -12.12 -18.51 18.71
N ASP A 390 -13.13 -17.74 19.13
CA ASP A 390 -14.51 -17.81 18.61
C ASP A 390 -15.01 -16.54 17.87
N GLU A 391 -14.14 -15.61 17.47
CA GLU A 391 -14.58 -14.46 16.65
C GLU A 391 -14.70 -14.85 15.17
N GLU A 392 -15.95 -14.91 14.66
CA GLU A 392 -16.23 -14.98 13.23
C GLU A 392 -15.73 -13.71 12.53
N LEU A 393 -14.58 -13.82 11.87
CA LEU A 393 -14.10 -12.82 10.94
C LEU A 393 -14.95 -12.90 9.67
N ASN A 394 -15.89 -11.97 9.49
CA ASN A 394 -16.57 -11.71 8.22
C ASN A 394 -15.59 -11.08 7.21
N GLU A 395 -14.51 -11.79 6.90
CA GLU A 395 -13.52 -11.38 5.92
C GLU A 395 -13.81 -12.02 4.56
N ILE A 396 -13.49 -11.28 3.50
CA ILE A 396 -13.56 -11.79 2.13
C ILE A 396 -12.55 -12.92 2.00
N GLN A 397 -13.04 -14.14 1.78
CA GLN A 397 -12.23 -15.32 1.58
C GLN A 397 -11.71 -15.37 0.14
N GLU A 398 -10.44 -15.71 0.00
CA GLU A 398 -9.71 -15.87 -1.25
C GLU A 398 -8.86 -17.15 -1.19
N LYS A 399 -8.23 -17.50 -2.29
CA LYS A 399 -7.26 -18.59 -2.34
C LYS A 399 -5.88 -18.08 -2.70
N THR A 400 -4.86 -18.76 -2.18
CA THR A 400 -3.47 -18.53 -2.52
C THR A 400 -2.72 -19.85 -2.62
N ILE A 401 -1.52 -19.83 -3.18
CA ILE A 401 -0.64 -21.01 -3.24
C ILE A 401 -0.23 -21.42 -1.82
N ALA A 402 -0.40 -22.69 -1.49
CA ALA A 402 0.00 -23.31 -0.24
C ALA A 402 1.52 -23.57 -0.18
N TYR A 403 2.04 -23.70 1.04
CA TYR A 403 3.39 -24.22 1.28
C TYR A 403 3.65 -25.49 0.44
N GLY A 404 4.78 -25.54 -0.26
CA GLY A 404 5.14 -26.63 -1.18
C GLY A 404 4.78 -26.37 -2.65
N GLY A 405 3.97 -25.35 -2.94
CA GLY A 405 3.77 -24.82 -4.30
C GLY A 405 2.78 -25.57 -5.20
N ASN A 406 2.22 -26.69 -4.75
CA ASN A 406 1.41 -27.58 -5.60
C ASN A 406 -0.11 -27.49 -5.35
N GLU A 407 -0.53 -26.85 -4.26
CA GLU A 407 -1.94 -26.80 -3.83
C GLU A 407 -2.36 -25.35 -3.56
N GLU A 408 -3.67 -25.10 -3.59
CA GLU A 408 -4.25 -23.86 -3.11
C GLU A 408 -4.71 -24.01 -1.65
N ILE A 409 -4.60 -22.92 -0.88
CA ILE A 409 -5.12 -22.82 0.48
C ILE A 409 -6.01 -21.59 0.63
N LEU A 410 -7.01 -21.71 1.48
CA LEU A 410 -7.92 -20.61 1.82
C LEU A 410 -7.17 -19.55 2.64
N THR A 411 -7.34 -18.29 2.29
CA THR A 411 -6.83 -17.10 3.00
C THR A 411 -7.90 -16.03 3.04
N SER A 412 -7.75 -15.00 3.87
CA SER A 412 -8.51 -13.77 3.72
C SER A 412 -7.77 -12.76 2.83
N ALA A 413 -8.51 -11.80 2.28
CA ALA A 413 -7.93 -10.67 1.54
C ALA A 413 -6.89 -9.91 2.39
N THR A 414 -7.17 -9.70 3.68
CA THR A 414 -6.27 -9.03 4.63
C THR A 414 -4.95 -9.79 4.78
N TRP A 415 -5.00 -11.11 5.01
CA TRP A 415 -3.79 -11.92 5.14
C TRP A 415 -3.01 -12.03 3.83
N ASN A 416 -3.70 -11.99 2.69
CA ASN A 416 -3.06 -11.95 1.39
C ASN A 416 -2.28 -10.64 1.20
N VAL A 417 -2.84 -9.48 1.61
CA VAL A 417 -2.10 -8.21 1.66
C VAL A 417 -0.85 -8.33 2.53
N PHE A 418 -0.97 -8.95 3.71
CA PHE A 418 0.16 -9.16 4.63
C PHE A 418 1.25 -10.04 4.00
N ARG A 419 0.86 -11.13 3.34
CA ARG A 419 1.75 -12.03 2.60
C ARG A 419 2.53 -11.27 1.53
N LEU A 420 1.83 -10.54 0.67
CA LEU A 420 2.43 -9.72 -0.38
C LEU A 420 3.35 -8.64 0.19
N THR A 421 3.00 -8.04 1.34
CA THR A 421 3.85 -7.06 2.04
C THR A 421 5.19 -7.67 2.45
N ILE A 422 5.16 -8.87 3.05
CA ILE A 422 6.35 -9.61 3.47
C ILE A 422 7.21 -9.97 2.23
N GLN A 423 6.60 -10.51 1.18
CA GLN A 423 7.29 -10.86 -0.08
C GLN A 423 7.98 -9.63 -0.69
N ASN A 424 7.29 -8.49 -0.73
CA ASN A 424 7.82 -7.24 -1.28
C ASN A 424 9.04 -6.72 -0.48
N TYR A 425 9.04 -6.90 0.84
CA TYR A 425 10.18 -6.54 1.66
C TYR A 425 11.35 -7.49 1.43
N ILE A 426 11.10 -8.80 1.42
CA ILE A 426 12.11 -9.84 1.16
C ILE A 426 12.79 -9.60 -0.19
N ALA A 427 12.02 -9.34 -1.25
CA ALA A 427 12.55 -9.10 -2.59
C ALA A 427 13.53 -7.90 -2.66
N LYS A 428 13.41 -6.94 -1.74
CA LYS A 428 14.27 -5.74 -1.67
C LYS A 428 15.48 -5.92 -0.73
N LYS A 429 15.57 -7.01 0.02
CA LYS A 429 16.57 -7.21 1.07
C LYS A 429 17.67 -8.18 0.63
N LYS A 430 18.79 -7.63 0.18
CA LYS A 430 20.00 -8.39 -0.17
C LYS A 430 20.81 -8.72 1.09
N GLY A 431 21.45 -9.89 1.11
CA GLY A 431 22.36 -10.32 2.18
C GLY A 431 21.71 -11.07 3.34
N PHE A 432 20.39 -11.30 3.27
CA PHE A 432 19.62 -12.07 4.26
C PHE A 432 19.09 -13.35 3.62
N LYS A 433 18.92 -14.42 4.40
CA LYS A 433 18.21 -15.63 3.99
C LYS A 433 16.93 -15.75 4.80
N PHE A 434 15.81 -15.90 4.10
CA PHE A 434 14.49 -16.02 4.70
C PHE A 434 13.98 -17.43 4.52
N TYR A 435 13.51 -18.05 5.61
CA TYR A 435 13.00 -19.41 5.61
C TYR A 435 11.54 -19.42 6.03
N ASN A 436 10.70 -19.99 5.18
CA ASN A 436 9.34 -20.31 5.55
C ASN A 436 9.32 -21.71 6.17
N ALA A 437 9.06 -21.80 7.47
CA ALA A 437 8.96 -23.08 8.17
C ALA A 437 7.52 -23.37 8.62
N THR A 438 6.51 -22.73 8.01
CA THR A 438 5.09 -22.86 8.38
C THR A 438 4.38 -23.95 7.59
N GLU A 439 4.70 -25.21 7.89
CA GLU A 439 4.08 -26.37 7.23
C GLU A 439 2.55 -26.40 7.46
N GLY A 440 1.81 -26.05 6.40
CA GLY A 440 0.35 -25.92 6.40
C GLY A 440 -0.18 -24.51 6.19
N GLY A 441 0.69 -23.50 6.04
CA GLY A 441 0.33 -22.13 5.70
C GLY A 441 0.41 -21.82 4.21
N ALA A 442 0.29 -20.53 3.88
CA ALA A 442 0.49 -19.99 2.54
C ALA A 442 1.99 -19.95 2.16
N ARG A 443 2.26 -20.08 0.87
CA ARG A 443 3.59 -19.84 0.31
C ARG A 443 3.92 -18.35 0.36
N ILE A 444 5.09 -18.03 0.90
CA ILE A 444 5.66 -16.68 0.93
C ILE A 444 6.80 -16.63 -0.08
N GLU A 445 6.56 -16.06 -1.25
CA GLU A 445 7.54 -15.96 -2.33
C GLU A 445 8.80 -15.19 -1.90
N GLY A 446 9.97 -15.64 -2.37
CA GLY A 446 11.27 -15.13 -1.92
C GLY A 446 11.83 -15.77 -0.65
N THR A 447 11.08 -16.66 0.02
CA THR A 447 11.59 -17.50 1.11
C THR A 447 12.04 -18.87 0.61
N ILE A 448 12.87 -19.55 1.39
CA ILE A 448 13.21 -20.97 1.24
C ILE A 448 12.27 -21.76 2.14
N GLU A 449 11.43 -22.61 1.56
CA GLU A 449 10.60 -23.55 2.31
C GLU A 449 11.49 -24.63 2.92
N LYS A 450 11.51 -24.72 4.26
CA LYS A 450 12.33 -25.70 5.00
C LYS A 450 11.64 -26.09 6.31
N PRO A 451 11.53 -27.39 6.65
CA PRO A 451 10.95 -27.82 7.92
C PRO A 451 11.61 -27.14 9.13
N PHE A 452 10.82 -26.83 10.17
CA PHE A 452 11.34 -26.09 11.32
C PHE A 452 12.46 -26.83 12.05
N LYS A 453 12.37 -28.16 12.13
CA LYS A 453 13.41 -29.00 12.74
C LYS A 453 14.76 -28.85 12.02
N GLU A 454 14.76 -28.88 10.70
CA GLU A 454 15.99 -28.70 9.90
C GLU A 454 16.56 -27.29 10.08
N CYS A 455 15.69 -26.26 10.14
CA CYS A 455 16.13 -24.90 10.47
C CYS A 455 16.82 -24.83 11.85
N CYS A 456 16.26 -25.49 12.86
CA CYS A 456 16.85 -25.53 14.19
C CYS A 456 18.22 -26.23 14.19
N GLU A 457 18.35 -27.36 13.52
CA GLU A 457 19.58 -28.16 13.48
C GLU A 457 20.70 -27.49 12.67
N GLU A 458 20.37 -26.80 11.58
CA GLU A 458 21.36 -26.17 10.70
C GLU A 458 21.81 -24.78 11.18
N PHE A 459 20.93 -24.01 11.81
CA PHE A 459 21.17 -22.60 12.11
C PHE A 459 21.34 -22.28 13.60
N LEU A 460 21.47 -23.30 14.46
CA LEU A 460 21.72 -23.08 15.89
C LEU A 460 23.06 -22.35 16.11
N ASP A 461 23.06 -21.39 17.02
CA ASP A 461 24.26 -20.70 17.45
C ASP A 461 24.71 -21.20 18.82
N GLU A 462 25.69 -22.11 18.83
CA GLU A 462 26.18 -22.72 20.08
C GLU A 462 26.75 -21.70 21.06
N ASN A 463 27.29 -20.58 20.54
CA ASN A 463 27.94 -19.53 21.32
C ASN A 463 26.97 -18.44 21.78
N LEU A 464 25.70 -18.49 21.36
CA LEU A 464 24.71 -17.52 21.79
C LEU A 464 24.51 -17.61 23.30
N THR A 465 24.68 -16.48 23.97
CA THR A 465 24.47 -16.36 25.42
C THR A 465 23.24 -15.52 25.70
N LYS A 466 22.33 -16.08 26.51
CA LYS A 466 21.11 -15.43 26.99
C LYS A 466 21.10 -15.33 28.52
N PRO A 467 20.35 -14.38 29.10
CA PRO A 467 19.50 -13.37 28.45
C PRO A 467 20.31 -12.26 27.77
N PHE A 468 19.71 -11.58 26.79
CA PHE A 468 20.35 -10.45 26.15
C PHE A 468 20.47 -9.22 27.08
N GLU A 469 21.48 -8.40 26.80
CA GLU A 469 21.70 -7.15 27.52
C GLU A 469 20.54 -6.17 27.32
N LYS A 470 20.12 -5.54 28.42
CA LYS A 470 19.04 -4.56 28.40
C LYS A 470 19.56 -3.20 27.93
N PRO A 471 18.78 -2.47 27.10
CA PRO A 471 19.15 -1.12 26.69
C PRO A 471 18.94 -0.12 27.82
N SER A 472 19.75 0.94 27.85
CA SER A 472 19.61 2.04 28.80
C SER A 472 18.75 3.17 28.24
N PRO A 473 17.99 3.91 29.08
CA PRO A 473 17.37 5.17 28.70
C PRO A 473 18.39 6.23 28.24
N LEU A 474 17.90 7.30 27.62
CA LEU A 474 18.69 8.50 27.34
C LEU A 474 19.06 9.24 28.63
N ASP A 475 20.10 10.06 28.58
CA ASP A 475 20.45 10.97 29.68
C ASP A 475 19.31 11.93 29.97
N LYS A 476 19.14 12.28 31.26
CA LYS A 476 18.01 13.09 31.72
C LYS A 476 17.93 14.45 31.01
N ASN A 477 19.06 15.14 30.80
CA ASN A 477 19.07 16.43 30.11
C ASN A 477 18.60 16.30 28.65
N VAL A 478 19.00 15.22 27.96
CA VAL A 478 18.55 14.95 26.59
C VAL A 478 17.03 14.67 26.56
N GLN A 479 16.52 13.93 27.54
CA GLN A 479 15.07 13.72 27.67
C GLN A 479 14.34 15.05 27.88
N ASP A 480 14.84 15.93 28.74
CA ASP A 480 14.23 17.22 29.06
C ASP A 480 14.16 18.13 27.81
N ASP A 481 15.22 18.18 27.02
CA ASP A 481 15.27 18.92 25.74
C ASP A 481 14.24 18.37 24.74
N LEU A 482 14.15 17.05 24.60
CA LEU A 482 13.19 16.40 23.70
C LEU A 482 11.74 16.63 24.13
N LEU A 483 11.43 16.65 25.43
CA LEU A 483 10.10 16.94 25.96
C LEU A 483 9.69 18.39 25.64
N LEU A 484 10.59 19.36 25.87
CA LEU A 484 10.36 20.78 25.57
C LEU A 484 10.17 21.03 24.07
N GLN A 485 11.03 20.45 23.23
CA GLN A 485 10.91 20.53 21.78
C GLN A 485 9.58 19.93 21.31
N SER A 486 9.23 18.75 21.80
CA SER A 486 7.98 18.08 21.44
C SER A 486 6.76 18.92 21.79
N TYR A 487 6.76 19.54 22.97
CA TYR A 487 5.68 20.43 23.40
C TYR A 487 5.54 21.64 22.48
N LYS A 488 6.66 22.24 22.07
CA LYS A 488 6.66 23.36 21.10
C LYS A 488 6.06 22.93 19.77
N VAL A 489 6.53 21.83 19.17
CA VAL A 489 6.05 21.33 17.87
C VAL A 489 4.55 21.03 17.91
N ILE A 490 4.04 20.44 19.00
CA ILE A 490 2.60 20.17 19.14
C ILE A 490 1.80 21.47 19.19
N ASN A 491 2.26 22.51 19.88
CA ASN A 491 1.58 23.80 19.90
C ASN A 491 1.63 24.52 18.54
N ASP A 492 2.77 24.48 17.84
CA ASP A 492 2.88 25.02 16.48
C ASP A 492 1.88 24.33 15.53
N ASN A 493 1.69 23.01 15.69
CA ASN A 493 0.71 22.25 14.94
C ASN A 493 -0.75 22.62 15.29
N LEU A 494 -1.05 22.95 16.56
CA LEU A 494 -2.37 23.46 16.95
C LEU A 494 -2.68 24.81 16.27
N GLU A 495 -1.69 25.71 16.18
CA GLU A 495 -1.85 26.97 15.43
C GLU A 495 -2.01 26.74 13.94
N PHE A 496 -1.32 25.74 13.39
CA PHE A 496 -1.49 25.36 11.99
C PHE A 496 -2.91 24.85 11.68
N CYS A 497 -3.51 24.07 12.58
CA CYS A 497 -4.93 23.71 12.49
C CYS A 497 -5.86 24.94 12.50
N ASN A 498 -5.55 25.97 13.30
CA ASN A 498 -6.34 27.22 13.33
C ASN A 498 -6.29 27.94 11.98
N GLY A 499 -5.09 28.01 11.38
CA GLY A 499 -4.88 28.58 10.05
C GLY A 499 -5.74 27.88 8.99
N PHE A 500 -5.67 26.54 8.96
CA PHE A 500 -6.48 25.73 8.04
C PHE A 500 -7.97 26.01 8.19
N VAL A 501 -8.51 25.89 9.41
CA VAL A 501 -9.95 26.05 9.67
C VAL A 501 -10.42 27.43 9.24
N LYS A 502 -9.72 28.49 9.64
CA LYS A 502 -10.09 29.86 9.29
C LYS A 502 -10.10 30.10 7.78
N GLU A 503 -9.10 29.57 7.08
CA GLU A 503 -8.97 29.75 5.63
C GLU A 503 -10.05 29.00 4.84
N PHE A 504 -10.28 27.73 5.19
CA PHE A 504 -11.24 26.88 4.47
C PHE A 504 -12.70 27.13 4.86
N GLU A 505 -12.99 27.59 6.09
CA GLU A 505 -14.36 28.00 6.46
C GLU A 505 -14.86 29.16 5.61
N LEU A 506 -14.05 30.20 5.44
CA LEU A 506 -14.41 31.35 4.60
C LEU A 506 -14.70 30.91 3.16
N TYR A 507 -13.91 29.98 2.65
CA TYR A 507 -14.12 29.44 1.32
C TYR A 507 -15.37 28.58 1.22
N PHE A 508 -15.58 27.71 2.19
CA PHE A 508 -16.73 26.82 2.28
C PHE A 508 -18.05 27.61 2.31
N GLU A 509 -18.13 28.67 3.11
CA GLU A 509 -19.31 29.56 3.15
C GLU A 509 -19.59 30.20 1.78
N ASN A 510 -18.55 30.67 1.09
CA ASN A 510 -18.68 31.22 -0.26
C ASN A 510 -19.15 30.16 -1.27
N LEU A 511 -18.63 28.94 -1.17
CA LEU A 511 -18.97 27.84 -2.07
C LEU A 511 -20.44 27.42 -1.91
N ILE A 512 -20.95 27.32 -0.67
CA ILE A 512 -22.37 27.06 -0.39
C ILE A 512 -23.27 28.15 -0.98
N GLN A 513 -22.89 29.42 -0.82
CA GLN A 513 -23.66 30.53 -1.38
C GLN A 513 -23.71 30.46 -2.90
N ILE A 514 -22.60 30.09 -3.55
CA ILE A 514 -22.57 29.92 -5.00
C ILE A 514 -23.43 28.73 -5.43
N GLU A 515 -23.32 27.58 -4.75
CA GLU A 515 -24.15 26.42 -5.03
C GLU A 515 -25.64 26.76 -4.95
N SER A 516 -26.05 27.50 -3.91
CA SER A 516 -27.43 27.97 -3.74
C SER A 516 -27.86 28.91 -4.87
N LYS A 517 -26.98 29.83 -5.30
CA LYS A 517 -27.25 30.73 -6.45
C LYS A 517 -27.43 29.94 -7.75
N ILE A 518 -26.62 28.92 -8.00
CA ILE A 518 -26.75 28.07 -9.20
C ILE A 518 -28.12 27.40 -9.25
N GLN A 519 -28.67 26.99 -8.09
CA GLN A 519 -30.00 26.37 -8.02
C GLN A 519 -31.14 27.36 -8.34
N ILE A 520 -30.99 28.63 -7.97
CA ILE A 520 -32.02 29.68 -8.17
C ILE A 520 -32.03 30.20 -9.61
N LEU A 521 -30.88 30.27 -10.27
CA LEU A 521 -30.78 30.74 -11.66
C LEU A 521 -31.65 29.88 -12.60
N THR A 522 -32.21 30.52 -13.63
CA THR A 522 -33.08 29.84 -14.61
C THR A 522 -32.39 29.67 -15.96
N ALA A 523 -31.64 30.67 -16.42
CA ALA A 523 -30.93 30.62 -17.69
C ALA A 523 -29.68 29.74 -17.62
N PHE A 524 -29.49 28.87 -18.63
CA PHE A 524 -28.33 27.98 -18.74
C PHE A 524 -27.01 28.77 -18.76
N LYS A 525 -26.92 29.85 -19.55
CA LYS A 525 -25.70 30.65 -19.68
C LYS A 525 -25.23 31.24 -18.35
N ASP A 526 -26.15 31.75 -17.55
CA ASP A 526 -25.83 32.34 -16.24
C ASP A 526 -25.32 31.27 -15.27
N LYS A 527 -25.92 30.07 -15.29
CA LYS A 527 -25.42 28.92 -14.52
C LYS A 527 -24.03 28.50 -14.99
N GLN A 528 -23.84 28.41 -16.29
CA GLN A 528 -22.58 27.98 -16.90
C GLN A 528 -21.43 28.93 -16.53
N GLU A 529 -21.63 30.24 -16.64
CA GLU A 529 -20.62 31.23 -16.27
C GLU A 529 -20.25 31.13 -14.78
N LEU A 530 -21.26 31.03 -13.90
CA LEU A 530 -21.04 30.92 -12.47
C LEU A 530 -20.32 29.61 -12.10
N ILE A 531 -20.72 28.48 -12.70
CA ILE A 531 -20.08 27.17 -12.52
C ILE A 531 -18.61 27.21 -12.95
N ILE A 532 -18.31 27.74 -14.13
CA ILE A 532 -16.93 27.82 -14.64
C ILE A 532 -16.07 28.65 -13.70
N LYS A 533 -16.59 29.79 -13.22
CA LYS A 533 -15.90 30.62 -12.23
C LYS A 533 -15.65 29.84 -10.94
N SER A 534 -16.66 29.13 -10.43
CA SER A 534 -16.51 28.30 -9.22
C SER A 534 -15.48 27.20 -9.36
N ILE A 535 -15.40 26.55 -10.52
CA ILE A 535 -14.39 25.51 -10.78
C ILE A 535 -12.97 26.11 -10.78
N ASN A 536 -12.78 27.28 -11.40
CA ASN A 536 -11.49 27.97 -11.36
C ASN A 536 -11.09 28.36 -9.93
N ASP A 537 -12.05 28.85 -9.13
CA ASP A 537 -11.82 29.16 -7.71
C ASP A 537 -11.50 27.87 -6.92
N LEU A 538 -12.21 26.77 -7.19
CA LEU A 538 -11.96 25.45 -6.58
C LEU A 538 -10.51 24.98 -6.82
N ASP A 539 -9.99 25.13 -8.04
CA ASP A 539 -8.63 24.70 -8.37
C ASP A 539 -7.55 25.47 -7.56
N ILE A 540 -7.79 26.75 -7.27
CA ILE A 540 -6.92 27.55 -6.38
C ILE A 540 -6.92 26.96 -4.96
N TYR A 541 -8.09 26.61 -4.43
CA TYR A 541 -8.21 26.06 -3.08
C TYR A 541 -7.74 24.61 -2.97
N LYS A 542 -7.84 23.82 -4.04
CA LYS A 542 -7.19 22.51 -4.11
C LYS A 542 -5.67 22.64 -4.05
N THR A 543 -5.09 23.59 -4.79
CA THR A 543 -3.65 23.88 -4.72
C THR A 543 -3.22 24.28 -3.30
N LYS A 544 -4.04 25.07 -2.60
CA LYS A 544 -3.79 25.40 -1.19
C LYS A 544 -3.90 24.17 -0.29
N LEU A 545 -4.90 23.32 -0.49
CA LEU A 545 -5.07 22.07 0.25
C LEU A 545 -3.82 21.18 0.08
N ASP A 546 -3.24 21.13 -1.11
CA ASP A 546 -2.00 20.39 -1.39
C ASP A 546 -0.82 20.89 -0.54
N GLU A 547 -0.72 22.21 -0.26
CA GLU A 547 0.30 22.75 0.63
C GLU A 547 0.10 22.28 2.09
N TYR A 548 -1.15 22.23 2.57
CA TYR A 548 -1.45 21.63 3.88
C TYR A 548 -1.16 20.13 3.91
N CYS A 549 -1.34 19.43 2.78
CA CYS A 549 -0.98 18.02 2.60
C CYS A 549 0.53 17.74 2.61
N LYS A 550 1.40 18.76 2.64
CA LYS A 550 2.84 18.58 2.84
C LYS A 550 3.24 18.60 4.33
N THR A 551 2.27 18.63 5.23
CA THR A 551 2.47 18.76 6.68
C THR A 551 1.89 17.57 7.46
N PHE A 552 1.94 17.62 8.79
CA PHE A 552 1.37 16.57 9.65
C PHE A 552 -0.13 16.33 9.41
N LEU A 553 -0.86 17.32 8.89
CA LEU A 553 -2.28 17.18 8.57
C LEU A 553 -2.53 16.09 7.53
N TYR A 554 -1.56 15.85 6.63
CA TYR A 554 -1.70 14.84 5.59
C TYR A 554 -1.98 13.45 6.15
N GLU A 555 -1.31 13.05 7.22
CA GLU A 555 -1.52 11.73 7.84
C GLU A 555 -2.96 11.53 8.30
N PHE A 556 -3.57 12.61 8.77
CA PHE A 556 -4.92 12.60 9.29
C PHE A 556 -5.97 12.66 8.17
N ILE A 557 -5.77 13.51 7.16
CA ILE A 557 -6.77 13.72 6.09
C ILE A 557 -6.64 12.76 4.91
N ARG A 558 -5.43 12.24 4.65
CA ARG A 558 -5.13 11.37 3.49
C ARG A 558 -6.10 10.20 3.33
N PRO A 559 -6.44 9.42 4.38
CA PRO A 559 -7.35 8.28 4.23
C PRO A 559 -8.72 8.64 3.66
N PHE A 560 -9.20 9.86 3.91
CA PHE A 560 -10.45 10.34 3.32
C PHE A 560 -10.22 11.04 1.99
N LEU A 561 -9.28 11.98 1.95
CA LEU A 561 -9.00 12.78 0.75
C LEU A 561 -8.70 11.87 -0.44
N GLN A 562 -7.86 10.85 -0.26
CA GLN A 562 -7.49 9.96 -1.35
C GLN A 562 -8.67 9.11 -1.85
N GLN A 563 -9.50 8.60 -0.93
CA GLN A 563 -10.68 7.81 -1.30
C GLN A 563 -11.75 8.69 -1.97
N PHE A 564 -11.84 9.96 -1.57
CA PHE A 564 -12.67 10.97 -2.21
C PHE A 564 -12.17 11.26 -3.63
N GLU A 565 -10.86 11.50 -3.83
CA GLU A 565 -10.29 11.74 -5.17
C GLU A 565 -10.49 10.56 -6.13
N PHE A 566 -10.33 9.33 -5.64
CA PHE A 566 -10.62 8.14 -6.45
C PHE A 566 -12.10 8.05 -6.88
N ASN A 567 -13.03 8.58 -6.08
CA ASN A 567 -14.43 8.69 -6.47
C ASN A 567 -14.65 9.83 -7.45
N LEU A 568 -14.01 10.97 -7.21
CA LEU A 568 -14.11 12.17 -8.04
C LEU A 568 -13.65 11.91 -9.48
N ALA A 569 -12.66 11.02 -9.67
CA ALA A 569 -12.23 10.53 -10.97
C ALA A 569 -13.39 10.00 -11.85
N ARG A 570 -14.42 9.40 -11.24
CA ARG A 570 -15.61 8.90 -11.96
C ARG A 570 -16.47 10.02 -12.52
N ILE A 571 -16.58 11.14 -11.79
CA ILE A 571 -17.29 12.33 -12.26
C ILE A 571 -16.47 13.02 -13.35
N TYR A 572 -15.15 13.12 -13.16
CA TYR A 572 -14.23 13.76 -14.10
C TYR A 572 -14.42 13.22 -15.53
N VAL A 573 -14.50 11.90 -15.69
CA VAL A 573 -14.57 11.23 -17.00
C VAL A 573 -15.97 11.19 -17.64
N LEU A 574 -17.02 11.69 -16.97
CA LEU A 574 -18.37 11.72 -17.56
C LEU A 574 -18.40 12.60 -18.81
N ASN A 575 -18.90 12.08 -19.93
CA ASN A 575 -18.97 12.78 -21.21
C ASN A 575 -20.39 13.34 -21.46
N PRO A 576 -20.69 14.61 -21.09
CA PRO A 576 -22.02 15.18 -21.26
C PRO A 576 -22.36 15.38 -22.73
N LYS A 577 -23.54 14.95 -23.16
CA LYS A 577 -24.03 15.03 -24.55
C LYS A 577 -24.89 16.25 -24.84
N ASN A 578 -25.37 16.92 -23.80
CA ASN A 578 -26.25 18.07 -23.88
C ASN A 578 -26.05 19.02 -22.68
N GLU A 579 -26.73 20.17 -22.70
CA GLU A 579 -26.65 21.20 -21.66
C GLU A 579 -27.11 20.69 -20.28
N GLU A 580 -28.13 19.83 -20.22
CA GLU A 580 -28.64 19.27 -18.97
C GLU A 580 -27.63 18.33 -18.31
N GLU A 581 -27.03 17.42 -19.08
CA GLU A 581 -25.95 16.54 -18.62
C GLU A 581 -24.72 17.34 -18.21
N TRP A 582 -24.39 18.41 -18.93
CA TRP A 582 -23.28 19.30 -18.56
C TRP A 582 -23.55 19.98 -17.22
N LEU A 583 -24.75 20.53 -17.01
CA LEU A 583 -25.14 21.11 -15.73
C LEU A 583 -25.10 20.06 -14.62
N SER A 584 -25.71 18.90 -14.83
CA SER A 584 -25.75 17.81 -13.86
C SER A 584 -24.35 17.39 -13.42
N LYS A 585 -23.45 17.12 -14.38
CA LYS A 585 -22.05 16.77 -14.08
C LYS A 585 -21.35 17.82 -13.23
N ASN A 586 -21.42 19.09 -13.62
CA ASN A 586 -20.66 20.15 -12.95
C ASN A 586 -21.28 20.59 -11.63
N ILE A 587 -22.60 20.51 -11.47
CA ILE A 587 -23.26 20.71 -10.17
C ILE A 587 -22.86 19.59 -9.21
N THR A 588 -22.86 18.33 -9.65
CA THR A 588 -22.35 17.21 -8.84
C THR A 588 -20.88 17.43 -8.45
N TRP A 589 -20.04 17.89 -9.39
CA TRP A 589 -18.65 18.25 -9.08
C TRP A 589 -18.55 19.28 -7.95
N ILE A 590 -19.32 20.37 -8.01
CA ILE A 590 -19.33 21.40 -6.96
C ILE A 590 -19.84 20.83 -5.62
N LYS A 591 -20.95 20.09 -5.64
CA LYS A 591 -21.54 19.47 -4.44
C LYS A 591 -20.58 18.54 -3.72
N ASP A 592 -19.88 17.71 -4.46
CA ASP A 592 -18.89 16.80 -3.88
C ASP A 592 -17.74 17.59 -3.22
N HIS A 593 -17.31 18.72 -3.79
CA HIS A 593 -16.30 19.56 -3.15
C HIS A 593 -16.83 20.31 -1.93
N VAL A 594 -18.11 20.74 -1.92
CA VAL A 594 -18.76 21.26 -0.71
C VAL A 594 -18.68 20.22 0.40
N PHE A 595 -19.06 18.97 0.11
CA PHE A 595 -18.97 17.86 1.05
C PHE A 595 -17.51 17.60 1.50
N LEU A 596 -16.55 17.62 0.59
CA LEU A 596 -15.12 17.48 0.92
C LEU A 596 -14.69 18.50 1.97
N PHE A 597 -14.94 19.79 1.72
CA PHE A 597 -14.49 20.85 2.62
C PHE A 597 -15.25 20.83 3.96
N GLU A 598 -16.54 20.51 3.97
CA GLU A 598 -17.30 20.32 5.20
C GLU A 598 -16.65 19.25 6.09
N VAL A 599 -16.39 18.07 5.53
CA VAL A 599 -15.78 16.95 6.25
C VAL A 599 -14.38 17.31 6.73
N LEU A 600 -13.55 17.92 5.88
CA LEU A 600 -12.19 18.32 6.26
C LEU A 600 -12.21 19.33 7.42
N ILE A 601 -13.03 20.38 7.34
CA ILE A 601 -13.11 21.42 8.38
C ILE A 601 -13.55 20.82 9.72
N VAL A 602 -14.64 20.02 9.72
CA VAL A 602 -15.16 19.38 10.93
C VAL A 602 -14.11 18.46 11.56
N ASN A 603 -13.44 17.64 10.75
CA ASN A 603 -12.45 16.70 11.25
C ASN A 603 -11.17 17.40 11.74
N ILE A 604 -10.73 18.49 11.12
CA ILE A 604 -9.56 19.26 11.61
C ILE A 604 -9.88 19.97 12.94
N LYS A 605 -11.11 20.46 13.12
CA LYS A 605 -11.56 20.96 14.44
C LYS A 605 -11.53 19.86 15.49
N LEU A 606 -12.02 18.67 15.17
CA LEU A 606 -11.98 17.51 16.07
C LEU A 606 -10.53 17.13 16.40
N LEU A 607 -9.64 17.05 15.40
CA LEU A 607 -8.23 16.77 15.59
C LEU A 607 -7.59 17.75 16.58
N LYS A 608 -7.86 19.05 16.43
CA LYS A 608 -7.36 20.08 17.34
C LYS A 608 -7.79 19.84 18.78
N GLU A 609 -9.06 19.55 19.02
CA GLU A 609 -9.54 19.26 20.38
C GLU A 609 -8.94 17.97 20.95
N GLU A 610 -8.81 16.93 20.12
CA GLU A 610 -8.19 15.69 20.55
C GLU A 610 -6.69 15.84 20.87
N ILE A 611 -5.94 16.63 20.10
CA ILE A 611 -4.54 16.96 20.44
C ILE A 611 -4.47 17.65 21.82
N LYS A 612 -5.35 18.61 22.09
CA LYS A 612 -5.40 19.30 23.39
C LYS A 612 -5.74 18.37 24.55
N ASN A 613 -6.60 17.39 24.33
CA ASN A 613 -6.99 16.42 25.35
C ASN A 613 -5.86 15.42 25.65
N ASN A 614 -5.08 15.05 24.64
CA ASN A 614 -4.06 14.01 24.73
C ASN A 614 -2.64 14.53 25.02
N ILE A 615 -2.40 15.84 24.99
CA ILE A 615 -1.11 16.43 25.38
C ILE A 615 -0.88 16.47 26.90
N ASN A 616 -1.89 16.18 27.72
CA ASN A 616 -1.80 16.33 29.18
C ASN A 616 -0.65 15.53 29.83
N PRO A 617 -0.37 14.25 29.47
CA PRO A 617 0.78 13.54 30.02
C PRO A 617 2.12 14.23 29.78
N LEU A 618 2.27 14.94 28.65
CA LEU A 618 3.47 15.71 28.35
C LEU A 618 3.57 16.94 29.24
N LYS A 619 2.46 17.67 29.42
CA LYS A 619 2.40 18.83 30.32
C LYS A 619 2.72 18.42 31.76
N ASP A 620 2.13 17.32 32.23
CA ASP A 620 2.34 16.81 33.58
C ASP A 620 3.81 16.44 33.81
N GLU A 621 4.47 15.81 32.82
CA GLU A 621 5.89 15.48 32.93
C GLU A 621 6.78 16.73 32.92
N LEU A 622 6.48 17.75 32.09
CA LEU A 622 7.20 19.02 32.10
C LEU A 622 7.10 19.71 33.48
N VAL A 623 5.90 19.76 34.07
CA VAL A 623 5.66 20.32 35.40
C VAL A 623 6.41 19.53 36.47
N LYS A 624 6.32 18.20 36.44
CA LYS A 624 7.03 17.30 37.37
C LYS A 624 8.54 17.52 37.35
N ARG A 625 9.10 17.90 36.20
CA ARG A 625 10.54 18.16 36.01
C ARG A 625 10.93 19.63 36.18
N ASN A 626 9.99 20.53 36.49
CA ASN A 626 10.20 21.99 36.54
C ASN A 626 10.74 22.59 35.23
N LEU A 627 10.33 22.04 34.09
CA LEU A 627 10.71 22.54 32.76
C LEU A 627 9.70 23.60 32.32
N LYS A 628 10.20 24.78 31.93
CA LYS A 628 9.37 25.87 31.39
C LYS A 628 9.51 25.89 29.88
N ALA A 629 8.38 25.72 29.18
CA ALA A 629 8.31 26.02 27.76
C ALA A 629 8.34 27.55 27.60
N ASN A 630 9.35 28.06 26.90
CA ASN A 630 9.44 29.48 26.52
C ASN A 630 8.54 29.80 25.34
#